data_AF-E2ZJC8-F1
#
_entry.id   AF-E2ZJC8-F1
#
_cell.length_a   1.000
_cell.length_b   1.000
_cell.length_c   1.000
_cell.angle_alpha   90.00
_cell.angle_beta   90.00
_cell.angle_gamma   90.00
#
_symmetry.space_group_name_H-M   'P 1'
#
loop_
_entity.id
_entity.type
_entity.pdbx_description
1 polymer ?
#
loop_
_entity_poly.entity_id
_entity_poly.type
_entity_poly.pdbx_seq_one_letter_code
_entity_poly.pdbx_strand_id
1 'polypeptide(L)'
;MTAVIYARYSSDNQREESIEGQLRDCKDYAEKNGITVVGTYIDRAYSAKTDDRPDFQRMIKDSGKKIFDVVLVWKLDRFARNRFDAVNYKYQLEKNGVHLVSAMEPISQGPEGIMVESMLIGMAEYYSAELALKVARGERENALQCKYNGGVVPLGFTIGKEDRLYHIDPETAPIVQEIFSRYADGEPAEKIATSLNERGLRTRTGKPFVKNSFFQIFRNRRYIGEYRYKDIVTPGGIPAIVDEDLFNRVQQRFEQNKIAHGRPAKEDV
;
A
#
# COMPACT_ATOMS: atom_id res chain seq x y z
N MET A 1 24.33 -29.36 -19.64
CA MET A 1 23.69 -28.19 -19.02
C MET A 1 23.33 -28.57 -17.59
N THR A 2 23.76 -27.77 -16.62
CA THR A 2 23.48 -28.01 -15.19
C THR A 2 22.42 -27.03 -14.68
N ALA A 3 21.54 -27.49 -13.79
CA ALA A 3 20.46 -26.67 -13.25
C ALA A 3 20.38 -26.75 -11.73
N VAL A 4 19.87 -25.68 -11.13
CA VAL A 4 19.37 -25.68 -9.76
C VAL A 4 17.86 -25.49 -9.77
N ILE A 5 17.15 -26.12 -8.85
CA ILE A 5 15.70 -25.93 -8.73
C ILE A 5 15.41 -24.93 -7.61
N TYR A 6 14.56 -23.94 -7.88
CA TYR A 6 14.00 -23.09 -6.85
C TYR A 6 12.53 -23.44 -6.59
N ALA A 7 12.21 -23.71 -5.33
CA ALA A 7 10.85 -24.00 -4.88
C ALA A 7 10.49 -23.12 -3.67
N ARG A 8 9.23 -22.69 -3.59
CA ARG A 8 8.73 -21.95 -2.42
C ARG A 8 7.36 -22.43 -2.00
N TYR A 9 7.09 -22.36 -0.71
CA TYR A 9 5.78 -22.69 -0.16
C TYR A 9 4.79 -21.54 -0.38
N SER A 10 3.58 -21.87 -0.84
CA SER A 10 2.42 -20.97 -0.85
C SER A 10 1.47 -21.41 0.27
N SER A 11 0.79 -20.47 0.93
CA SER A 11 -0.07 -20.77 2.09
C SER A 11 -1.27 -21.67 1.78
N ASP A 12 -1.56 -21.92 0.50
CA ASP A 12 -2.67 -22.74 0.04
C ASP A 12 -2.22 -24.17 -0.20
N ASN A 13 -2.63 -25.04 0.71
CA ASN A 13 -2.13 -26.40 0.89
C ASN A 13 -2.71 -27.40 -0.13
N GLN A 14 -2.54 -27.15 -1.43
CA GLN A 14 -2.82 -28.12 -2.49
C GLN A 14 -1.62 -29.06 -2.69
N ARG A 15 -1.87 -30.37 -2.90
CA ARG A 15 -0.80 -31.38 -2.99
C ARG A 15 0.19 -31.14 -4.13
N GLU A 16 -0.27 -30.64 -5.28
CA GLU A 16 0.59 -30.31 -6.43
C GLU A 16 1.40 -29.03 -6.21
N GLU A 17 0.87 -28.05 -5.47
CA GLU A 17 1.59 -26.82 -5.14
C GLU A 17 2.60 -26.97 -3.99
N SER A 18 2.64 -28.15 -3.36
CA SER A 18 3.64 -28.47 -2.34
C SER A 18 5.06 -28.35 -2.89
N ILE A 19 6.03 -28.10 -2.01
CA ILE A 19 7.44 -28.06 -2.42
C ILE A 19 7.85 -29.39 -3.05
N GLU A 20 7.39 -30.49 -2.49
CA GLU A 20 7.66 -31.84 -2.98
C GLU A 20 7.06 -32.07 -4.38
N GLY A 21 5.88 -31.53 -4.66
CA GLY A 21 5.27 -31.50 -6.00
C GLY A 21 6.10 -30.69 -6.99
N GLN A 22 6.42 -29.44 -6.63
CA GLN A 22 7.26 -28.55 -7.45
C GLN A 22 8.61 -29.19 -7.80
N LEU A 23 9.29 -29.79 -6.80
CA LEU A 23 10.58 -30.44 -7.01
C LEU A 23 10.47 -31.68 -7.91
N ARG A 24 9.41 -32.48 -7.77
CA ARG A 24 9.16 -33.64 -8.63
C ARG A 24 9.00 -33.21 -10.07
N ASP A 25 8.09 -32.28 -10.32
CA ASP A 25 7.79 -31.79 -11.66
C ASP A 25 9.00 -31.15 -12.33
N CYS A 26 9.80 -30.39 -11.59
CA CYS A 26 11.05 -29.82 -12.10
C CYS A 26 12.09 -30.90 -12.41
N LYS A 27 12.21 -31.95 -11.59
CA LYS A 27 13.13 -33.06 -11.87
C LYS A 27 12.71 -33.85 -13.11
N ASP A 28 11.42 -34.13 -13.24
CA ASP A 28 10.87 -34.82 -14.42
C ASP A 28 11.09 -33.99 -15.70
N TYR A 29 10.92 -32.66 -15.62
CA TYR A 29 11.26 -31.75 -16.72
C TYR A 29 12.76 -31.80 -17.06
N ALA A 30 13.63 -31.74 -16.05
CA ALA A 30 15.07 -31.76 -16.24
C ALA A 30 15.53 -33.07 -16.89
N GLU A 31 15.03 -34.21 -16.43
CA GLU A 31 15.34 -35.53 -17.00
C GLU A 31 14.92 -35.63 -18.48
N LYS A 32 13.68 -35.21 -18.80
CA LYS A 32 13.17 -35.22 -20.19
C LYS A 32 13.99 -34.34 -21.14
N ASN A 33 14.65 -33.30 -20.63
CA ASN A 33 15.43 -32.35 -21.41
C ASN A 33 16.95 -32.56 -21.28
N GLY A 34 17.41 -33.64 -20.64
CA GLY A 34 18.84 -33.92 -20.48
C GLY A 34 19.60 -32.90 -19.62
N ILE A 35 18.91 -32.24 -18.68
CA ILE A 35 19.46 -31.24 -17.77
C ILE A 35 19.84 -31.93 -16.45
N THR A 36 21.08 -31.74 -16.00
CA THR A 36 21.55 -32.32 -14.73
C THR A 36 21.24 -31.38 -13.56
N VAL A 37 20.37 -31.80 -12.64
CA VAL A 37 20.07 -31.03 -11.43
C VAL A 37 21.20 -31.19 -10.40
N VAL A 38 21.89 -30.09 -10.08
CA VAL A 38 23.06 -30.07 -9.17
C VAL A 38 22.74 -29.56 -7.76
N GLY A 39 21.56 -29.00 -7.55
CA GLY A 39 21.14 -28.49 -6.24
C GLY A 39 19.72 -27.96 -6.21
N THR A 40 19.25 -27.65 -5.00
CA THR A 40 17.93 -27.04 -4.77
C THR A 40 18.03 -25.88 -3.78
N TYR A 41 17.20 -24.86 -3.99
CA TYR A 41 17.01 -23.72 -3.11
C TYR A 41 15.54 -23.68 -2.70
N ILE A 42 15.26 -23.63 -1.39
CA ILE A 42 13.90 -23.85 -0.89
C ILE A 42 13.54 -22.79 0.16
N ASP A 43 12.50 -22.01 -0.12
CA ASP A 43 11.92 -21.10 0.86
C ASP A 43 10.62 -21.68 1.44
N ARG A 44 10.69 -22.21 2.67
CA ARG A 44 9.55 -22.69 3.47
C ARG A 44 8.99 -21.54 4.31
N ALA A 45 8.06 -20.75 3.78
CA ALA A 45 7.45 -19.69 4.56
C ALA A 45 6.54 -20.26 5.66
N TYR A 46 6.84 -19.96 6.93
CA TYR A 46 6.02 -20.35 8.11
C TYR A 46 5.23 -19.19 8.71
N SER A 47 5.38 -17.96 8.18
CA SER A 47 4.80 -16.74 8.75
C SER A 47 4.56 -15.69 7.67
N ALA A 48 3.30 -15.34 7.44
CA ALA A 48 2.86 -14.32 6.48
C ALA A 48 3.34 -12.88 6.79
N LYS A 49 4.21 -12.68 7.80
CA LYS A 49 4.64 -11.35 8.26
C LYS A 49 6.05 -10.95 7.85
N THR A 50 6.93 -11.90 7.50
CA THR A 50 8.28 -11.56 7.01
C THR A 50 8.75 -12.64 6.04
N ASP A 51 8.52 -12.39 4.75
CA ASP A 51 8.81 -13.32 3.66
C ASP A 51 10.16 -12.94 3.03
N ASP A 52 11.24 -13.25 3.75
CA ASP A 52 12.61 -12.74 3.51
C ASP A 52 13.39 -13.53 2.44
N ARG A 53 12.75 -14.56 1.83
CA ARG A 53 13.26 -15.44 0.76
C ARG A 53 14.79 -15.68 0.78
N PRO A 54 15.36 -16.14 1.91
CA PRO A 54 16.81 -16.24 2.07
C PRO A 54 17.45 -17.18 1.05
N ASP A 55 16.78 -18.28 0.69
CA ASP A 55 17.31 -19.24 -0.27
C ASP A 55 17.25 -18.70 -1.70
N PHE A 56 16.22 -17.93 -2.04
CA PHE A 56 16.18 -17.19 -3.31
C PHE A 56 17.33 -16.20 -3.44
N GLN A 57 17.57 -15.39 -2.41
CA GLN A 57 18.66 -14.41 -2.42
C GLN A 57 20.03 -15.09 -2.50
N ARG A 58 20.19 -16.24 -1.82
CA ARG A 58 21.39 -17.08 -1.93
C ARG A 58 21.57 -17.60 -3.36
N MET A 59 20.52 -18.11 -3.99
CA MET A 59 20.55 -18.58 -5.39
C MET A 59 20.97 -17.48 -6.35
N ILE A 60 20.38 -16.29 -6.23
CA ILE A 60 20.72 -15.12 -7.07
C ILE A 60 22.20 -14.75 -6.89
N LYS A 61 22.72 -14.74 -5.66
CA LYS A 61 24.14 -14.50 -5.40
C LYS A 61 25.04 -15.60 -5.98
N ASP A 62 24.64 -16.86 -5.82
CA ASP A 62 25.39 -18.02 -6.31
C ASP A 62 25.43 -18.10 -7.84
N SER A 63 24.44 -17.52 -8.54
CA SER A 63 24.47 -17.42 -10.00
C SER A 63 25.72 -16.68 -10.51
N GLY A 64 26.23 -15.70 -9.76
CA GLY A 64 27.46 -14.98 -10.09
C GLY A 64 28.74 -15.84 -10.00
N LYS A 65 28.68 -16.99 -9.33
CA LYS A 65 29.79 -17.96 -9.25
C LYS A 65 29.84 -18.89 -10.46
N LYS A 66 28.82 -18.87 -11.34
CA LYS A 66 28.72 -19.72 -12.55
C LYS A 66 28.85 -21.22 -12.26
N ILE A 67 28.23 -21.66 -11.17
CA ILE A 67 28.21 -23.07 -10.73
C ILE A 67 26.99 -23.85 -11.27
N PHE A 68 26.08 -23.17 -11.99
CA PHE A 68 24.96 -23.75 -12.72
C PHE A 68 24.61 -22.88 -13.93
N ASP A 69 24.03 -23.49 -14.96
CA ASP A 69 23.63 -22.82 -16.21
C ASP A 69 22.15 -22.38 -16.19
N VAL A 70 21.32 -23.05 -15.38
CA VAL A 70 19.86 -22.87 -15.39
C VAL A 70 19.30 -22.77 -13.97
N VAL A 71 18.36 -21.85 -13.77
CA VAL A 71 17.42 -21.86 -12.66
C VAL A 71 16.10 -22.44 -13.16
N LEU A 72 15.70 -23.58 -12.61
CA LEU A 72 14.44 -24.24 -12.92
C LEU A 72 13.41 -23.94 -11.82
N VAL A 73 12.24 -23.45 -12.22
CA VAL A 73 11.10 -23.20 -11.32
C VAL A 73 9.89 -23.96 -11.82
N TRP A 74 8.97 -24.29 -10.91
CA TRP A 74 7.72 -24.97 -11.30
C TRP A 74 6.87 -24.09 -12.22
N LYS A 75 6.66 -22.83 -11.82
CA LYS A 75 6.01 -21.73 -12.56
C LYS A 75 6.75 -20.43 -12.28
N LEU A 76 6.65 -19.44 -13.17
CA LEU A 76 7.29 -18.13 -12.99
C LEU A 76 6.83 -17.38 -11.73
N ASP A 77 5.62 -17.65 -11.24
CA ASP A 77 5.12 -17.09 -9.98
C ASP A 77 5.96 -17.53 -8.76
N ARG A 78 6.70 -18.65 -8.85
CA ARG A 78 7.66 -19.08 -7.84
C ARG A 78 8.88 -18.18 -7.88
N PHE A 79 9.35 -17.77 -9.06
CA PHE A 79 10.53 -16.94 -9.22
C PHE A 79 10.36 -15.52 -8.65
N ALA A 80 9.23 -14.85 -8.89
CA ALA A 80 9.03 -13.48 -8.43
C ALA A 80 7.58 -13.18 -8.04
N ARG A 81 7.41 -12.34 -7.01
CA ARG A 81 6.07 -11.94 -6.50
C ARG A 81 5.42 -10.84 -7.33
N ASN A 82 6.23 -9.99 -7.94
CA ASN A 82 5.80 -8.91 -8.81
C ASN A 82 6.76 -8.82 -10.00
N ARG A 83 6.34 -8.09 -11.04
CA ARG A 83 7.06 -8.04 -12.31
C ARG A 83 8.38 -7.28 -12.25
N PHE A 84 8.45 -6.23 -11.44
CA PHE A 84 9.68 -5.46 -11.29
C PHE A 84 10.80 -6.34 -10.72
N ASP A 85 10.47 -7.15 -9.72
CA ASP A 85 11.40 -8.15 -9.18
C ASP A 85 11.74 -9.20 -10.24
N ALA A 86 10.75 -9.71 -10.98
CA ALA A 86 10.96 -10.72 -12.02
C ALA A 86 11.97 -10.26 -13.09
N VAL A 87 11.78 -9.06 -13.63
CA VAL A 87 12.65 -8.48 -14.66
C VAL A 87 14.06 -8.24 -14.13
N ASN A 88 14.19 -7.65 -12.94
CA ASN A 88 15.49 -7.35 -12.34
C ASN A 88 16.30 -8.61 -12.06
N TYR A 89 15.69 -9.62 -11.43
CA TYR A 89 16.38 -10.88 -11.13
C TYR A 89 16.67 -11.69 -12.39
N LYS A 90 15.78 -11.70 -13.38
CA LYS A 90 16.04 -12.35 -14.67
C LYS A 90 17.23 -11.70 -15.38
N TYR A 91 17.26 -10.37 -15.47
CA TYR A 91 18.38 -9.64 -16.05
C TYR A 91 19.70 -9.95 -15.31
N GLN A 92 19.66 -10.06 -13.98
CA GLN A 92 20.82 -10.44 -13.18
C GLN A 92 21.30 -11.88 -13.49
N LEU A 93 20.39 -12.84 -13.65
CA LEU A 93 20.72 -14.20 -14.07
C LEU A 93 21.34 -14.22 -15.47
N GLU A 94 20.72 -13.52 -16.44
CA GLU A 94 21.21 -13.43 -17.82
C GLU A 94 22.61 -12.82 -17.89
N LYS A 95 22.87 -11.75 -17.12
CA LYS A 95 24.21 -11.13 -17.01
C LYS A 95 25.26 -12.12 -16.49
N ASN A 96 24.84 -13.08 -15.66
CA ASN A 96 25.71 -14.13 -15.14
C ASN A 96 25.83 -15.34 -16.07
N GLY A 97 25.09 -15.35 -17.19
CA GLY A 97 25.03 -16.48 -18.14
C GLY A 97 24.10 -17.60 -17.68
N VAL A 98 23.15 -17.31 -16.81
CA VAL A 98 22.19 -18.27 -16.26
C VAL A 98 20.80 -18.04 -16.85
N HIS A 99 20.16 -19.10 -17.33
CA HIS A 99 18.82 -19.05 -17.91
C HIS A 99 17.75 -19.39 -16.88
N LEU A 100 16.61 -18.69 -16.93
CA LEU A 100 15.42 -19.03 -16.16
C LEU A 100 14.49 -19.91 -16.99
N VAL A 101 14.09 -21.05 -16.44
CA VAL A 101 13.19 -22.02 -17.10
C VAL A 101 12.02 -22.34 -16.18
N SER A 102 10.80 -22.35 -16.75
CA SER A 102 9.58 -22.80 -16.09
C SER A 102 9.25 -24.21 -16.54
N ALA A 103 9.02 -25.14 -15.61
CA ALA A 103 8.71 -26.53 -15.91
C ALA A 103 7.28 -26.72 -16.45
N MET A 104 6.35 -25.83 -16.09
CA MET A 104 4.92 -25.94 -16.43
C MET A 104 4.45 -24.94 -17.50
N GLU A 105 5.30 -23.99 -17.91
CA GLU A 105 4.93 -22.98 -18.89
C GLU A 105 5.76 -23.19 -20.18
N PRO A 106 5.11 -23.29 -21.35
CA PRO A 106 5.78 -23.56 -22.62
C PRO A 106 6.43 -22.30 -23.18
N ILE A 107 7.41 -21.76 -22.45
CA ILE A 107 8.22 -20.64 -22.91
C ILE A 107 9.45 -21.23 -23.59
N SER A 108 9.42 -21.25 -24.93
CA SER A 108 10.59 -21.66 -25.72
C SER A 108 11.79 -20.76 -25.38
N GLN A 109 13.01 -21.28 -25.49
CA GLN A 109 14.24 -20.48 -25.37
C GLN A 109 14.64 -19.82 -26.71
N GLY A 110 13.90 -20.10 -27.78
CA GLY A 110 14.07 -19.48 -29.09
C GLY A 110 13.40 -18.10 -29.22
N PRO A 111 13.57 -17.41 -30.36
CA PRO A 111 12.98 -16.09 -30.61
C PRO A 111 11.46 -16.00 -30.37
N GLU A 112 10.74 -17.09 -30.62
CA GLU A 112 9.30 -17.23 -30.37
C GLU A 112 8.95 -17.14 -28.87
N GLY A 113 9.84 -17.59 -27.98
CA GLY A 113 9.67 -17.46 -26.53
C GLY A 113 9.76 -16.02 -26.05
N ILE A 114 10.62 -15.20 -26.67
CA ILE A 114 10.71 -13.76 -26.39
C ILE A 114 9.36 -13.09 -26.70
N MET A 115 8.69 -13.49 -27.78
CA MET A 115 7.38 -12.96 -28.14
C MET A 115 6.30 -13.38 -27.15
N VAL A 116 6.25 -14.65 -26.77
CA VAL A 116 5.28 -15.18 -25.78
C VAL A 116 5.47 -14.52 -24.43
N GLU A 117 6.72 -14.35 -23.98
CA GLU A 117 7.02 -13.67 -22.72
C GLU A 117 6.61 -12.20 -22.75
N SER A 118 6.93 -11.47 -23.82
CA SER A 118 6.52 -10.08 -24.00
C SER A 118 5.00 -9.93 -23.99
N MET A 119 4.28 -10.87 -24.61
CA MET A 119 2.82 -10.93 -24.60
C MET A 119 2.28 -11.18 -23.19
N LEU A 120 2.82 -12.14 -22.45
CA LEU A 120 2.41 -12.43 -21.07
C LEU A 120 2.63 -11.22 -20.15
N ILE A 121 3.78 -10.53 -20.30
CA ILE A 121 4.07 -9.28 -19.59
C ILE A 121 3.03 -8.22 -19.93
N GLY A 122 2.78 -7.98 -21.22
CA GLY A 122 1.82 -6.98 -21.69
C GLY A 122 0.38 -7.27 -21.28
N MET A 123 -0.07 -8.52 -21.33
CA MET A 123 -1.39 -8.92 -20.84
C MET A 123 -1.54 -8.62 -19.35
N ALA A 124 -0.51 -8.93 -18.60
CA ALA A 124 -0.55 -8.72 -17.17
C ALA A 124 -0.51 -7.20 -16.87
N GLU A 125 0.18 -6.36 -17.65
CA GLU A 125 0.16 -4.89 -17.53
C GLU A 125 -1.22 -4.34 -17.82
N TYR A 126 -1.83 -4.84 -18.90
CA TYR A 126 -3.21 -4.55 -19.25
C TYR A 126 -4.16 -4.85 -18.08
N TYR A 127 -4.11 -6.05 -17.50
CA TYR A 127 -5.00 -6.41 -16.39
C TYR A 127 -4.80 -5.53 -15.15
N SER A 128 -3.56 -5.16 -14.83
CA SER A 128 -3.28 -4.24 -13.72
C SER A 128 -3.84 -2.85 -13.98
N ALA A 129 -3.67 -2.32 -15.19
CA ALA A 129 -4.22 -1.03 -15.59
C ALA A 129 -5.75 -1.04 -15.63
N GLU A 130 -6.34 -2.10 -16.17
CA GLU A 130 -7.79 -2.31 -16.22
C GLU A 130 -8.39 -2.38 -14.80
N LEU A 131 -7.74 -3.11 -13.88
CA LEU A 131 -8.16 -3.17 -12.47
C LEU A 131 -8.09 -1.80 -11.81
N ALA A 132 -7.00 -1.05 -12.01
CA ALA A 132 -6.86 0.30 -11.48
C ALA A 132 -7.98 1.23 -11.97
N LEU A 133 -8.36 1.14 -13.26
CA LEU A 133 -9.50 1.88 -13.83
C LEU A 133 -10.84 1.48 -13.19
N LYS A 134 -11.07 0.18 -12.98
CA LYS A 134 -12.29 -0.31 -12.31
C LYS A 134 -12.38 0.17 -10.86
N VAL A 135 -11.28 0.10 -10.11
CA VAL A 135 -11.20 0.64 -8.74
C VAL A 135 -11.48 2.13 -8.74
N ALA A 136 -10.80 2.91 -9.59
CA ALA A 136 -11.01 4.36 -9.67
C ALA A 136 -12.46 4.73 -10.03
N ARG A 137 -13.11 3.96 -10.90
CA ARG A 137 -14.53 4.13 -11.23
C ARG A 137 -15.42 3.87 -10.00
N GLY A 138 -15.21 2.75 -9.30
CA GLY A 138 -15.97 2.43 -8.08
C GLY A 138 -15.76 3.45 -6.96
N GLU A 139 -14.53 3.93 -6.77
CA GLU A 139 -14.24 5.02 -5.84
C GLU A 139 -14.99 6.31 -6.22
N ARG A 140 -15.03 6.65 -7.52
CA ARG A 140 -15.76 7.83 -8.01
C ARG A 140 -17.26 7.69 -7.76
N GLU A 141 -17.86 6.53 -8.05
CA GLU A 141 -19.29 6.27 -7.80
C GLU A 141 -19.64 6.37 -6.31
N ASN A 142 -18.80 5.81 -5.43
CA ASN A 142 -18.93 5.97 -3.98
C ASN A 142 -18.88 7.45 -3.58
N ALA A 143 -17.95 8.21 -4.16
CA ALA A 143 -17.77 9.62 -3.84
C ALA A 143 -18.98 10.48 -4.25
N LEU A 144 -19.61 10.19 -5.39
CA LEU A 144 -20.85 10.85 -5.80
C LEU A 144 -22.00 10.58 -4.82
N GLN A 145 -21.98 9.45 -4.13
CA GLN A 145 -22.94 9.08 -3.07
C GLN A 145 -22.45 9.48 -1.66
N CYS A 146 -21.37 10.26 -1.56
CA CYS A 146 -20.74 10.66 -0.29
C CYS A 146 -20.31 9.50 0.63
N LYS A 147 -20.11 8.31 0.05
CA LYS A 147 -19.63 7.13 0.76
C LYS A 147 -18.13 7.22 1.05
N TYR A 148 -17.72 6.55 2.11
CA TYR A 148 -16.35 6.49 2.55
C TYR A 148 -15.49 5.61 1.65
N ASN A 149 -14.45 6.20 1.05
CA ASN A 149 -13.50 5.53 0.15
C ASN A 149 -12.20 5.06 0.84
N GLY A 150 -12.20 4.89 2.17
CA GLY A 150 -11.01 4.48 2.91
C GLY A 150 -10.13 5.66 3.35
N GLY A 151 -9.03 5.34 4.03
CA GLY A 151 -8.12 6.30 4.65
C GLY A 151 -8.27 6.40 6.17
N VAL A 152 -7.96 7.57 6.72
CA VAL A 152 -8.14 7.85 8.16
C VAL A 152 -9.43 8.64 8.33
N VAL A 153 -10.37 8.09 9.10
CA VAL A 153 -11.62 8.78 9.46
C VAL A 153 -11.29 9.90 10.44
N PRO A 154 -11.69 11.17 10.20
CA PRO A 154 -11.41 12.25 11.12
C PRO A 154 -12.00 12.03 12.52
N LEU A 155 -11.34 12.55 13.55
CA LEU A 155 -11.86 12.56 14.93
C LEU A 155 -13.27 13.16 14.94
N GLY A 156 -14.20 12.61 15.72
CA GLY A 156 -15.60 13.04 15.74
C GLY A 156 -16.52 12.29 14.78
N PHE A 157 -15.98 11.46 13.89
CA PHE A 157 -16.77 10.65 12.96
C PHE A 157 -16.50 9.15 13.12
N THR A 158 -17.53 8.35 12.87
CA THR A 158 -17.45 6.90 12.60
C THR A 158 -17.97 6.62 11.18
N ILE A 159 -17.73 5.40 10.68
CA ILE A 159 -18.24 4.95 9.39
C ILE A 159 -19.21 3.81 9.63
N GLY A 160 -20.41 3.89 9.03
CA GLY A 160 -21.40 2.83 9.12
C GLY A 160 -20.91 1.58 8.40
N LYS A 161 -21.06 0.42 9.04
CA LYS A 161 -20.55 -0.86 8.51
C LYS A 161 -21.28 -1.29 7.23
N GLU A 162 -22.55 -0.95 7.10
CA GLU A 162 -23.41 -1.35 5.99
C GLU A 162 -23.48 -0.30 4.89
N ASP A 163 -23.76 0.96 5.26
CA ASP A 163 -23.95 2.06 4.30
C ASP A 163 -22.64 2.70 3.82
N ARG A 164 -21.55 2.50 4.56
CA ARG A 164 -20.26 3.17 4.40
C ARG A 164 -20.35 4.70 4.45
N LEU A 165 -21.36 5.25 5.11
CA LEU A 165 -21.53 6.70 5.28
C LEU A 165 -20.83 7.19 6.54
N TYR A 166 -20.57 8.50 6.57
CA TYR A 166 -20.06 9.17 7.77
C TYR A 166 -21.18 9.37 8.78
N HIS A 167 -20.94 8.97 10.02
CA HIS A 167 -21.83 9.19 11.15
C HIS A 167 -21.10 9.99 12.22
N ILE A 168 -21.85 10.78 13.01
CA ILE A 168 -21.28 11.50 14.15
C ILE A 168 -20.96 10.49 15.25
N ASP A 169 -19.73 10.53 15.74
CA ASP A 169 -19.31 9.75 16.88
C ASP A 169 -19.75 10.45 18.18
N PRO A 170 -20.70 9.89 18.95
CA PRO A 170 -21.20 10.54 20.16
C PRO A 170 -20.12 10.73 21.23
N GLU A 171 -19.07 9.92 21.23
CA GLU A 171 -17.99 10.03 22.22
C GLU A 171 -16.94 11.07 21.80
N THR A 172 -16.57 11.10 20.52
CA THR A 172 -15.47 11.96 20.06
C THR A 172 -15.90 13.26 19.40
N ALA A 173 -17.15 13.40 18.95
CA ALA A 173 -17.64 14.65 18.36
C ALA A 173 -17.72 15.82 19.36
N PRO A 174 -18.13 15.62 20.64
CA PRO A 174 -18.08 16.69 21.63
C PRO A 174 -16.68 17.25 21.85
N ILE A 175 -15.64 16.40 21.74
CA ILE A 175 -14.24 16.83 21.85
C ILE A 175 -13.88 17.78 20.70
N VAL A 176 -14.35 17.48 19.48
CA VAL A 176 -14.13 18.37 18.33
C VAL A 176 -14.83 19.71 18.53
N GLN A 177 -16.09 19.71 18.97
CA GLN A 177 -16.81 20.95 19.28
C GLN A 177 -16.08 21.76 20.35
N GLU A 178 -15.62 21.12 21.43
CA GLU A 178 -14.83 21.75 22.49
C GLU A 178 -13.54 22.40 21.93
N ILE A 179 -12.81 21.68 21.08
CA ILE A 179 -11.57 22.16 20.44
C ILE A 179 -11.86 23.43 19.61
N PHE A 180 -12.92 23.42 18.80
CA PHE A 180 -13.28 24.57 17.96
C PHE A 180 -13.72 25.76 18.80
N SER A 181 -14.62 25.56 19.78
CA SER A 181 -15.13 26.64 20.63
C SER A 181 -14.02 27.31 21.46
N ARG A 182 -13.22 26.53 22.20
CA ARG A 182 -12.12 27.07 23.03
C ARG A 182 -11.11 27.84 22.20
N TYR A 183 -10.82 27.37 20.99
CA TYR A 183 -9.94 28.09 20.08
C TYR A 183 -10.62 29.32 19.46
N ALA A 184 -11.91 29.30 19.16
CA ALA A 184 -12.62 30.50 18.71
C ALA A 184 -12.70 31.59 19.80
N ASP A 185 -12.66 31.19 21.08
CA ASP A 185 -12.76 32.07 22.25
C ASP A 185 -11.40 32.61 22.73
N GLY A 186 -10.30 32.31 22.01
CA GLY A 186 -9.00 32.90 22.28
C GLY A 186 -8.02 32.02 23.04
N GLU A 187 -8.36 30.79 23.39
CA GLU A 187 -7.42 29.91 24.10
C GLU A 187 -6.29 29.39 23.18
N PRO A 188 -5.00 29.46 23.59
CA PRO A 188 -3.89 28.94 22.80
C PRO A 188 -4.02 27.43 22.54
N ALA A 189 -3.66 27.00 21.33
CA ALA A 189 -3.70 25.59 20.92
C ALA A 189 -2.91 24.68 21.87
N GLU A 190 -1.76 25.13 22.38
CA GLU A 190 -0.94 24.39 23.34
C GLU A 190 -1.70 24.11 24.65
N LYS A 191 -2.46 25.08 25.16
CA LYS A 191 -3.24 24.90 26.39
C LYS A 191 -4.39 23.91 26.18
N ILE A 192 -5.05 23.99 25.03
CA ILE A 192 -6.10 23.04 24.63
C ILE A 192 -5.51 21.62 24.57
N ALA A 193 -4.35 21.43 23.91
CA ALA A 193 -3.67 20.13 23.83
C ALA A 193 -3.35 19.56 25.22
N THR A 194 -2.74 20.35 26.10
CA THR A 194 -2.39 19.93 27.46
C THR A 194 -3.63 19.48 28.23
N SER A 195 -4.68 20.31 28.23
CA SER A 195 -5.95 20.01 28.92
C SER A 195 -6.60 18.71 28.42
N LEU A 196 -6.62 18.47 27.10
CA LEU A 196 -7.16 17.23 26.53
C LEU A 196 -6.30 16.02 26.92
N ASN A 197 -4.97 16.15 26.90
CA ASN A 197 -4.07 15.05 27.22
C ASN A 197 -4.14 14.64 28.70
N GLU A 198 -4.25 15.62 29.61
CA GLU A 198 -4.43 15.43 31.06
C GLU A 198 -5.72 14.67 31.37
N ARG A 199 -6.78 14.89 30.59
CA ARG A 199 -8.04 14.14 30.64
C ARG A 199 -7.96 12.75 30.00
N GLY A 200 -6.78 12.32 29.55
CA GLY A 200 -6.57 11.02 28.90
C GLY A 200 -7.05 10.97 27.44
N LEU A 201 -7.54 12.07 26.87
CA LEU A 201 -8.01 12.10 25.49
C LEU A 201 -6.83 12.05 24.52
N ARG A 202 -7.02 11.35 23.40
CA ARG A 202 -5.99 11.12 22.38
C ARG A 202 -6.54 11.41 21.00
N THR A 203 -5.63 11.65 20.06
CA THR A 203 -5.97 11.75 18.63
C THR A 203 -6.59 10.44 18.14
N ARG A 204 -7.23 10.46 16.96
CA ARG A 204 -7.79 9.24 16.34
C ARG A 204 -6.78 8.10 16.19
N THR A 205 -5.49 8.41 16.04
CA THR A 205 -4.40 7.42 15.93
C THR A 205 -3.83 6.98 17.29
N GLY A 206 -4.43 7.38 18.42
CA GLY A 206 -3.97 7.04 19.76
C GLY A 206 -2.82 7.90 20.31
N LYS A 207 -2.27 8.82 19.50
CA LYS A 207 -1.19 9.73 19.90
C LYS A 207 -1.71 10.89 20.77
N PRO A 208 -0.88 11.46 21.67
CA PRO A 208 -1.22 12.70 22.38
C PRO A 208 -1.52 13.86 21.43
N PHE A 209 -2.37 14.78 21.85
CA PHE A 209 -2.58 16.04 21.15
C PHE A 209 -1.33 16.93 21.31
N VAL A 210 -0.89 17.52 20.20
CA VAL A 210 0.13 18.57 20.19
C VAL A 210 -0.39 19.74 19.38
N LYS A 211 0.28 20.91 19.43
CA LYS A 211 -0.10 22.09 18.64
C LYS A 211 -0.43 21.74 17.17
N ASN A 212 0.44 20.94 16.55
CA ASN A 212 0.31 20.54 15.15
C ASN A 212 -0.87 19.60 14.88
N SER A 213 -1.40 18.89 15.89
CA SER A 213 -2.59 18.06 15.76
C SER A 213 -3.80 18.87 15.31
N PHE A 214 -3.91 20.12 15.77
CA PHE A 214 -5.05 20.96 15.45
C PHE A 214 -4.97 21.63 14.07
N PHE A 215 -3.77 21.76 13.49
CA PHE A 215 -3.58 22.38 12.17
C PHE A 215 -4.42 21.69 11.08
N GLN A 216 -4.50 20.36 11.15
CA GLN A 216 -5.33 19.56 10.23
C GLN A 216 -6.81 19.58 10.65
N ILE A 217 -7.11 19.56 11.95
CA ILE A 217 -8.48 19.58 12.46
C ILE A 217 -9.19 20.86 12.03
N PHE A 218 -8.58 22.03 12.27
CA PHE A 218 -9.21 23.31 11.99
C PHE A 218 -9.43 23.59 10.50
N ARG A 219 -8.65 23.01 9.59
CA ARG A 219 -8.84 23.18 8.14
C ARG A 219 -9.78 22.15 7.52
N ASN A 220 -10.13 21.11 8.26
CA ASN A 220 -10.89 20.02 7.71
C ASN A 220 -12.36 20.42 7.57
N ARG A 221 -12.74 20.83 6.36
CA ARG A 221 -14.11 21.24 6.00
C ARG A 221 -15.15 20.12 6.16
N ARG A 222 -14.72 18.88 6.40
CA ARG A 222 -15.64 17.81 6.82
C ARG A 222 -16.40 18.14 8.10
N TYR A 223 -15.82 18.96 8.99
CA TYR A 223 -16.49 19.35 10.23
C TYR A 223 -17.72 20.25 10.03
N ILE A 224 -17.81 20.94 8.89
CA ILE A 224 -18.98 21.73 8.46
C ILE A 224 -19.87 20.97 7.46
N GLY A 225 -19.71 19.64 7.36
CA GLY A 225 -20.55 18.81 6.51
C GLY A 225 -20.12 18.70 5.04
N GLU A 226 -18.95 19.24 4.66
CA GLU A 226 -18.44 19.11 3.29
C GLU A 226 -17.81 17.74 3.05
N TYR A 227 -18.39 16.94 2.17
CA TYR A 227 -17.72 15.76 1.63
C TYR A 227 -16.67 16.17 0.59
N ARG A 228 -15.48 15.58 0.65
CA ARG A 228 -14.41 15.79 -0.34
C ARG A 228 -13.68 14.50 -0.63
N TYR A 229 -13.58 14.17 -1.92
CA TYR A 229 -12.78 13.07 -2.44
C TYR A 229 -12.27 13.40 -3.85
N LYS A 230 -10.94 13.50 -4.01
CA LYS A 230 -10.28 13.96 -5.26
C LYS A 230 -10.90 15.29 -5.75
N ASP A 231 -11.43 15.31 -6.97
CA ASP A 231 -12.12 16.44 -7.62
C ASP A 231 -13.57 16.62 -7.16
N ILE A 232 -14.15 15.64 -6.47
CA ILE A 232 -15.55 15.68 -6.02
C ILE A 232 -15.63 16.39 -4.67
N VAL A 233 -16.42 17.46 -4.64
CA VAL A 233 -16.78 18.20 -3.43
C VAL A 233 -18.30 18.29 -3.35
N THR A 234 -18.89 17.81 -2.25
CA THR A 234 -20.34 17.83 -2.02
C THR A 234 -20.62 18.53 -0.68
N PRO A 235 -21.01 19.82 -0.69
CA PRO A 235 -21.48 20.51 0.51
C PRO A 235 -22.69 19.79 1.12
N GLY A 236 -22.73 19.64 2.44
CA GLY A 236 -23.79 18.89 3.14
C GLY A 236 -23.80 17.38 2.86
N GLY A 237 -22.77 16.85 2.19
CA GLY A 237 -22.67 15.43 1.86
C GLY A 237 -22.38 14.52 3.06
N ILE A 238 -21.98 15.08 4.19
CA ILE A 238 -21.79 14.36 5.46
C ILE A 238 -22.37 15.17 6.63
N PRO A 239 -22.62 14.54 7.80
CA PRO A 239 -23.07 15.26 8.97
C PRO A 239 -22.07 16.35 9.41
N ALA A 240 -22.57 17.50 9.83
CA ALA A 240 -21.75 18.56 10.41
C ALA A 240 -21.60 18.36 11.93
N ILE A 241 -20.40 18.64 12.45
CA ILE A 241 -20.10 18.64 13.89
C ILE A 241 -20.07 20.07 14.42
N VAL A 242 -19.59 21.02 13.62
CA VAL A 242 -19.55 22.45 13.95
C VAL A 242 -20.34 23.22 12.90
N ASP A 243 -20.94 24.34 13.31
CA ASP A 243 -21.56 25.27 12.37
C ASP A 243 -20.50 26.08 11.60
N GLU A 244 -20.95 26.68 10.50
CA GLU A 244 -20.07 27.43 9.60
C GLU A 244 -19.52 28.72 10.23
N ASP A 245 -20.26 29.35 11.14
CA ASP A 245 -19.80 30.56 11.84
C ASP A 245 -18.62 30.25 12.76
N LEU A 246 -18.74 29.21 13.58
CA LEU A 246 -17.68 28.74 14.46
C LEU A 246 -16.44 28.33 13.67
N PHE A 247 -16.61 27.62 12.56
CA PHE A 247 -15.51 27.25 11.68
C PHE A 247 -14.80 28.48 11.11
N ASN A 248 -15.56 29.49 10.67
CA ASN A 248 -15.04 30.73 10.12
C ASN A 248 -14.31 31.58 11.17
N ARG A 249 -14.84 31.69 12.39
CA ARG A 249 -14.15 32.34 13.52
C ARG A 249 -12.77 31.71 13.78
N VAL A 250 -12.70 30.38 13.73
CA VAL A 250 -11.43 29.65 13.85
C VAL A 250 -10.48 29.96 12.69
N GLN A 251 -10.97 30.03 11.44
CA GLN A 251 -10.13 30.39 10.28
C GLN A 251 -9.58 31.81 10.40
N GLN A 252 -10.42 32.78 10.77
CA GLN A 252 -10.00 34.18 10.96
C GLN A 252 -8.89 34.28 12.01
N ARG A 253 -9.05 33.61 13.14
CA ARG A 253 -8.00 33.55 14.17
C ARG A 253 -6.72 32.90 13.65
N PHE A 254 -6.83 31.87 12.81
CA PHE A 254 -5.68 31.24 12.17
C PHE A 254 -4.88 32.21 11.30
N GLU A 255 -5.57 33.02 10.50
CA GLU A 255 -4.93 34.03 9.65
C GLU A 255 -4.32 35.17 10.49
N GLN A 256 -5.01 35.64 11.52
CA GLN A 256 -4.49 36.64 12.46
C GLN A 256 -3.19 36.15 13.14
N ASN A 257 -3.17 34.90 13.63
CA ASN A 257 -1.99 34.32 14.25
C ASN A 257 -0.82 34.18 13.26
N LYS A 258 -1.10 33.90 11.99
CA LYS A 258 -0.10 33.85 10.92
C LYS A 258 0.49 35.22 10.61
N ILE A 259 -0.35 36.26 10.57
CA ILE A 259 0.08 37.66 10.38
C ILE A 259 0.94 38.12 11.58
N ALA A 260 0.50 37.84 12.81
CA ALA A 260 1.21 38.24 14.02
C ALA A 260 2.58 37.54 14.23
N HIS A 261 2.76 36.35 13.67
CA HIS A 261 4.02 35.58 13.75
C HIS A 261 4.81 35.55 12.45
N GLY A 262 4.35 36.26 11.41
CA GLY A 262 5.10 36.48 10.19
C GLY A 262 6.27 37.42 10.49
N ARG A 263 7.50 37.03 10.14
CA ARG A 263 8.64 37.95 10.18
C ARG A 263 8.28 39.20 9.35
N PRO A 264 8.51 40.44 9.84
CA PRO A 264 8.45 41.59 8.95
C PRO A 264 9.41 41.34 7.79
N ALA A 265 8.94 41.60 6.57
CA ALA A 265 9.81 41.60 5.41
C ALA A 265 11.01 42.50 5.74
N LYS A 266 12.23 41.99 5.55
CA LYS A 266 13.41 42.86 5.62
C LYS A 266 13.19 43.94 4.57
N GLU A 267 13.07 45.19 5.03
CA GLU A 267 13.25 46.33 4.15
C GLU A 267 14.70 46.27 3.66
N ASP A 268 14.88 46.02 2.37
CA ASP A 268 16.17 46.14 1.71
C ASP A 268 16.54 47.62 1.69
N VAL A 269 17.60 47.98 2.44
CA VAL A 269 18.31 49.27 2.38
C VAL A 269 19.68 49.01 1.76
#